data_AF-A0AAV0UGI4-F1
#
_entry.id   AF-A0AAV0UGI4-F1
#
_cell.length_a   1.000
_cell.length_b   1.000
_cell.length_c   1.000
_cell.angle_alpha   90.00
_cell.angle_beta   90.00
_cell.angle_gamma   90.00
#
_symmetry.space_group_name_H-M   'P 1'
#
loop_
_entity.id
_entity.type
_entity.pdbx_description
1 polymer ?
#
loop_
_entity_poly.entity_id
_entity_poly.type
_entity_poly.pdbx_seq_one_letter_code
_entity_poly.pdbx_strand_id
1 'polypeptide(L)'
;MGGASLFEVGDDVEYWRVLINLSILAFCLVLLEGAVHRLEHKFPPSEKYQHMLKKTYRELMVLGLISFGLKMLKEVPSFDSYSKTILAFQVADLTIFLLALALVLQSTAVFFLLHGRNNRAERAELMTTQDLVNSIKDPNDARPAFFGSLWCCSRAAQQRANTRELIQHRLLRRLFLRRFGLPQLFPFSKYLNQAQANQIAHMIEVDASMWAVLLVVAWAVLGLLAIIQAYHTEMDDSHKLVEALAVFAWLLLLLQVAVFLYLRSCVHQLLQAAAFSNDEDTLAANLSTIANEETETWQNEEADRALETMGTSPASSSRRPH
;
A
#
# COMPACT_ATOMS: atom_id res chain seq x y z
N MET A 1 -5.43 42.61 -18.85
CA MET A 1 -5.83 42.64 -17.43
C MET A 1 -4.57 42.41 -16.64
N GLY A 2 -4.08 43.46 -15.96
CA GLY A 2 -2.74 43.55 -15.38
C GLY A 2 -2.51 42.53 -14.27
N GLY A 3 -1.29 42.01 -14.20
CA GLY A 3 -0.88 41.10 -13.13
C GLY A 3 -0.76 41.85 -11.82
N ALA A 4 -1.68 41.58 -10.89
CA ALA A 4 -1.59 42.07 -9.52
C ALA A 4 -0.37 41.44 -8.84
N SER A 5 0.51 42.30 -8.33
CA SER A 5 1.62 41.93 -7.45
C SER A 5 1.08 41.49 -6.09
N LEU A 6 1.66 40.45 -5.50
CA LEU A 6 1.22 39.88 -4.21
C LEU A 6 1.48 40.84 -3.04
N PHE A 7 2.30 41.87 -3.26
CA PHE A 7 2.68 42.88 -2.27
C PHE A 7 2.00 44.24 -2.45
N GLU A 8 1.20 44.44 -3.50
CA GLU A 8 0.38 45.65 -3.71
C GLU A 8 -0.98 45.52 -3.01
N VAL A 9 -0.95 45.10 -1.74
CA VAL A 9 -2.15 45.00 -0.90
C VAL A 9 -2.55 46.41 -0.47
N GLY A 10 -3.42 47.03 -1.26
CA GLY A 10 -3.97 48.36 -1.02
C GLY A 10 -4.71 48.93 -2.23
N ASP A 11 -4.16 48.76 -3.43
CA ASP A 11 -4.73 49.30 -4.67
C ASP A 11 -5.60 48.29 -5.45
N ASP A 12 -5.26 46.99 -5.43
CA ASP A 12 -5.96 45.96 -6.23
C ASP A 12 -6.88 45.01 -5.42
N VAL A 13 -6.70 44.90 -4.10
CA VAL A 13 -7.43 43.92 -3.26
C VAL A 13 -7.86 44.52 -1.93
N GLU A 14 -9.16 44.49 -1.65
CA GLU A 14 -9.75 44.93 -0.37
C GLU A 14 -9.20 44.13 0.82
N TYR A 15 -8.74 44.83 1.86
CA TYR A 15 -8.15 44.24 3.08
C TYR A 15 -9.03 43.17 3.76
N TRP A 16 -10.36 43.35 3.76
CA TRP A 16 -11.30 42.38 4.33
C TRP A 16 -11.29 41.03 3.58
N ARG A 17 -11.06 41.03 2.26
CA ARG A 17 -10.93 39.79 1.47
C ARG A 17 -9.67 39.03 1.83
N VAL A 18 -8.57 39.75 2.06
CA VAL A 18 -7.32 39.16 2.54
C VAL A 18 -7.53 38.52 3.91
N LEU A 19 -8.22 39.20 4.82
CA LEU A 19 -8.49 38.69 6.17
C LEU A 19 -9.37 37.43 6.15
N ILE A 20 -10.40 37.38 5.30
CA ILE A 20 -11.23 36.17 5.11
C ILE A 20 -10.39 35.01 4.59
N ASN A 21 -9.61 35.23 3.52
CA ASN A 21 -8.80 34.17 2.92
C ASN A 21 -7.71 33.68 3.87
N LEU A 22 -7.10 34.57 4.65
CA LEU A 22 -6.15 34.21 5.69
C LEU A 22 -6.81 33.37 6.79
N SER A 23 -8.03 33.74 7.20
CA SER A 23 -8.80 32.98 8.20
C SER A 23 -9.15 31.58 7.70
N ILE A 24 -9.58 31.45 6.44
CA ILE A 24 -9.83 30.17 5.78
C ILE A 24 -8.55 29.34 5.74
N LEU A 25 -7.43 29.94 5.33
CA LEU A 25 -6.15 29.28 5.21
C LEU A 25 -5.63 28.79 6.58
N ALA A 26 -5.73 29.61 7.62
CA ALA A 26 -5.38 29.24 8.99
C ALA A 26 -6.23 28.06 9.50
N PHE A 27 -7.55 28.10 9.24
CA PHE A 27 -8.43 26.99 9.60
C PHE A 27 -8.08 25.69 8.84
N CYS A 28 -7.80 25.78 7.53
CA CYS A 28 -7.34 24.66 6.72
C CYS A 28 -6.02 24.07 7.23
N LEU A 29 -5.07 24.93 7.66
CA LEU A 29 -3.81 24.48 8.25
C LEU A 29 -4.03 23.67 9.51
N VAL A 30 -4.86 24.16 10.44
CA VAL A 30 -5.19 23.43 11.69
C VAL A 30 -5.88 22.10 11.39
N LEU A 31 -6.79 22.06 10.41
CA LEU A 31 -7.43 20.80 10.00
C LEU A 31 -6.42 19.82 9.39
N LEU A 32 -5.50 20.29 8.56
CA LEU A 32 -4.49 19.47 7.91
C LEU A 32 -3.47 18.94 8.92
N GLU A 33 -3.05 19.77 9.88
CA GLU A 33 -2.21 19.36 11.01
C GLU A 33 -2.91 18.29 11.85
N GLY A 34 -4.19 18.48 12.17
CA GLY A 34 -5.00 17.48 12.87
C GLY A 34 -5.14 16.17 12.09
N ALA A 35 -5.30 16.24 10.76
CA ALA A 35 -5.34 15.06 9.90
C ALA A 35 -4.00 14.32 9.88
N VAL A 36 -2.89 15.05 9.76
CA VAL A 36 -1.53 14.52 9.83
C VAL A 36 -1.25 13.88 11.19
N HIS A 37 -1.65 14.51 12.29
CA HIS A 37 -1.43 13.95 13.62
C HIS A 37 -2.24 12.68 13.86
N ARG A 38 -3.48 12.61 13.35
CA ARG A 38 -4.27 11.38 13.36
C ARG A 38 -3.63 10.28 12.52
N LEU A 39 -3.06 10.63 11.37
CA LEU A 39 -2.31 9.69 10.55
C LEU A 39 -1.13 9.15 11.36
N GLU A 40 -0.30 10.03 11.94
CA GLU A 40 0.86 9.68 12.78
C GLU A 40 0.48 8.73 13.93
N HIS A 41 -0.59 9.01 14.67
CA HIS A 41 -1.03 8.17 15.78
C HIS A 41 -1.56 6.80 15.34
N LYS A 42 -2.09 6.70 14.11
CA LYS A 42 -2.61 5.45 13.56
C LYS A 42 -1.50 4.58 12.96
N PHE A 43 -0.28 5.11 12.79
CA PHE A 43 0.88 4.31 12.43
C PHE A 43 1.44 3.61 13.69
N PRO A 44 1.72 2.30 13.63
CA PRO A 44 2.38 1.60 14.74
C PRO A 44 3.79 2.20 14.96
N PRO A 45 4.30 2.18 16.20
CA PRO A 45 5.63 2.69 16.56
C PRO A 45 6.76 1.77 16.07
N SER A 46 6.72 1.40 14.79
CA SER A 46 7.83 0.71 14.13
C SER A 46 8.79 1.77 13.59
N GLU A 47 10.06 1.69 14.01
CA GLU A 47 11.12 2.65 13.66
C GLU A 47 11.22 2.89 12.15
N LYS A 48 10.98 1.85 11.34
CA LYS A 48 11.03 1.94 9.87
C LYS A 48 9.95 2.86 9.29
N TYR A 49 8.76 2.90 9.88
CA TYR A 49 7.67 3.75 9.39
C TYR A 49 7.86 5.21 9.78
N GLN A 50 8.28 5.47 11.02
CA GLN A 50 8.62 6.83 11.42
C GLN A 50 9.75 7.40 10.58
N HIS A 51 10.72 6.56 10.20
CA HIS A 51 11.79 6.94 9.29
C HIS A 51 11.26 7.30 7.89
N MET A 52 10.39 6.47 7.31
CA MET A 52 9.75 6.77 6.02
C MET A 52 8.93 8.05 6.08
N LEU A 53 8.05 8.20 7.08
CA LEU A 53 7.18 9.35 7.26
C LEU A 53 7.98 10.65 7.34
N LYS A 54 9.05 10.66 8.14
CA LYS A 54 9.99 11.80 8.26
C LYS A 54 10.68 12.12 6.94
N LYS A 55 11.09 11.11 6.17
CA LYS A 55 11.69 11.30 4.84
C LYS A 55 10.70 11.95 3.89
N THR A 56 9.46 11.46 3.86
CA THR A 56 8.38 12.01 3.04
C THR A 56 8.05 13.45 3.39
N TYR A 57 7.93 13.80 4.68
CA TYR A 57 7.72 15.19 5.10
C TYR A 57 8.85 16.10 4.65
N ARG A 58 10.10 15.64 4.77
CA ARG A 58 11.26 16.40 4.33
C ARG A 58 11.23 16.64 2.81
N GLU A 59 10.92 15.62 2.02
CA GLU A 59 10.81 15.75 0.55
C GLU A 59 9.67 16.69 0.15
N LEU A 60 8.50 16.57 0.79
CA LEU A 60 7.37 17.46 0.54
C LEU A 60 7.68 18.92 0.95
N MET A 61 8.42 19.12 2.03
CA MET A 61 8.87 20.44 2.47
C MET A 61 9.86 21.06 1.47
N VAL A 62 10.79 20.28 0.93
CA VAL A 62 11.73 20.74 -0.11
C VAL A 62 10.96 21.16 -1.37
N LEU A 63 10.01 20.34 -1.83
CA LEU A 63 9.15 20.70 -2.97
C LEU A 63 8.34 21.98 -2.68
N GLY A 64 7.74 22.09 -1.49
CA GLY A 64 7.00 23.28 -1.08
C GLY A 64 7.88 24.54 -1.02
N LEU A 65 9.14 24.42 -0.57
CA LEU A 65 10.10 25.53 -0.57
C LEU A 65 10.49 25.95 -1.99
N ILE A 66 10.64 25.01 -2.92
CA ILE A 66 10.88 25.31 -4.35
C ILE A 66 9.69 26.10 -4.91
N SER A 67 8.46 25.62 -4.71
CA SER A 67 7.25 26.32 -5.15
C SER A 67 7.12 27.71 -4.53
N PHE A 68 7.48 27.87 -3.26
CA PHE A 68 7.49 29.17 -2.58
C PHE A 68 8.55 30.12 -3.16
N GLY A 69 9.78 29.62 -3.38
CA GLY A 69 10.86 30.40 -3.99
C GLY A 69 10.51 30.91 -5.39
N LEU A 70 9.82 30.09 -6.20
CA LEU A 70 9.34 30.48 -7.51
C LEU A 70 8.27 31.56 -7.45
N LYS A 71 7.36 31.49 -6.48
CA LYS A 71 6.37 32.55 -6.25
C LYS A 71 7.05 33.86 -5.87
N MET A 72 8.01 33.81 -4.95
CA MET A 72 8.78 35.00 -4.54
C MET A 72 9.59 35.61 -5.68
N LEU A 73 10.15 34.80 -6.58
CA LEU A 73 10.90 35.30 -7.72
C LEU A 73 10.03 36.07 -8.73
N LYS A 74 8.74 35.73 -8.84
CA LYS A 74 7.77 36.44 -9.71
C LYS A 74 7.36 37.80 -9.18
N GLU A 75 7.60 38.06 -7.89
CA GLU A 75 7.35 39.35 -7.25
C GLU A 75 8.50 40.34 -7.46
N VAL A 76 9.65 39.87 -7.95
CA VAL A 76 10.79 40.76 -8.27
C VAL A 76 10.48 41.47 -9.59
N PRO A 77 10.41 42.82 -9.61
CA PRO A 77 9.99 43.60 -10.78
C PRO A 77 10.92 43.48 -12.01
N SER A 78 12.08 42.85 -11.83
CA SER A 78 13.06 42.57 -12.89
C SER A 78 12.70 41.35 -13.76
N PHE A 79 11.75 40.51 -13.32
CA PHE A 79 11.28 39.34 -14.07
C PHE A 79 9.91 39.64 -14.66
N ASP A 80 9.77 39.45 -15.96
CA ASP A 80 8.49 39.61 -16.64
C ASP A 80 7.53 38.50 -16.19
N SER A 81 6.71 38.81 -15.17
CA SER A 81 5.80 37.88 -14.49
C SER A 81 4.79 37.23 -15.44
N TYR A 82 4.65 37.76 -16.67
CA TYR A 82 3.75 37.29 -17.72
C TYR A 82 4.41 36.48 -18.84
N SER A 83 5.72 36.21 -18.77
CA SER A 83 6.36 35.37 -19.77
C SER A 83 5.77 33.96 -19.77
N LYS A 84 5.33 33.48 -20.94
CA LYS A 84 4.68 32.17 -21.12
C LYS A 84 5.52 31.01 -20.56
N THR A 85 6.85 31.16 -20.55
CA THR A 85 7.82 30.21 -20.01
C THR A 85 7.76 30.12 -18.48
N ILE A 86 7.71 31.25 -17.77
CA ILE A 86 7.61 31.26 -16.29
C ILE A 86 6.24 30.73 -15.85
N LEU A 87 5.18 31.01 -16.61
CA LEU A 87 3.86 30.42 -16.35
C LEU A 87 3.88 28.90 -16.55
N ALA A 88 4.45 28.41 -17.67
CA ALA A 88 4.57 26.98 -17.95
C ALA A 88 5.40 26.25 -16.88
N PHE A 89 6.49 26.86 -16.42
CA PHE A 89 7.32 26.32 -15.34
C PHE A 89 6.55 26.22 -14.02
N GLN A 90 5.73 27.21 -13.68
CA GLN A 90 4.89 27.16 -12.48
C GLN A 90 3.82 26.07 -12.57
N VAL A 91 3.21 25.87 -13.73
CA VAL A 91 2.24 24.78 -13.93
C VAL A 91 2.94 23.43 -13.80
N ALA A 92 4.14 23.28 -14.34
CA ALA A 92 4.94 22.05 -14.20
C ALA A 92 5.30 21.77 -12.74
N ASP A 93 5.78 22.77 -11.99
CA ASP A 93 6.09 22.67 -10.56
C ASP A 93 4.86 22.27 -9.73
N LEU A 94 3.71 22.93 -9.96
CA LEU A 94 2.46 22.58 -9.30
C LEU A 94 1.99 21.15 -9.63
N THR A 95 2.18 20.72 -10.89
CA THR A 95 1.82 19.37 -11.33
C THR A 95 2.69 18.32 -10.65
N ILE A 96 4.00 18.56 -10.55
CA ILE A 96 4.94 17.69 -9.83
C ILE A 96 4.60 17.63 -8.34
N PHE A 97 4.28 18.78 -7.74
CA PHE A 97 3.87 18.83 -6.33
C PHE A 97 2.58 18.04 -6.10
N LEU A 98 1.58 18.18 -6.97
CA LEU A 98 0.33 17.42 -6.89
C LEU A 98 0.55 15.92 -7.08
N LEU A 99 1.42 15.53 -8.02
CA LEU A 99 1.82 14.14 -8.22
C LEU A 99 2.47 13.56 -6.96
N ALA A 100 3.42 14.28 -6.35
CA ALA A 100 4.07 13.85 -5.12
C ALA A 100 3.05 13.69 -3.98
N LEU A 101 2.14 14.65 -3.80
CA LEU A 101 1.06 14.56 -2.82
C LEU A 101 0.16 13.34 -3.07
N ALA A 102 -0.19 13.07 -4.33
CA ALA A 102 -1.01 11.93 -4.71
C ALA A 102 -0.31 10.59 -4.42
N LEU A 103 0.99 10.48 -4.70
CA LEU A 103 1.78 9.28 -4.39
C LEU A 103 1.89 9.02 -2.89
N VAL A 104 2.08 10.07 -2.10
CA VAL A 104 2.09 9.97 -0.62
C VAL A 104 0.73 9.53 -0.10
N LEU A 105 -0.35 10.13 -0.59
CA LEU A 105 -1.71 9.77 -0.20
C LEU A 105 -2.04 8.33 -0.60
N GLN A 106 -1.69 7.93 -1.83
CA GLN A 106 -1.87 6.57 -2.34
C GLN A 106 -1.12 5.56 -1.48
N SER A 107 0.16 5.79 -1.20
CA SER A 107 0.99 4.88 -0.42
C SER A 107 0.48 4.76 1.01
N THR A 108 0.00 5.87 1.59
CA THR A 108 -0.66 5.89 2.90
C THR A 108 -1.96 5.08 2.89
N ALA A 109 -2.79 5.23 1.87
CA ALA A 109 -4.04 4.48 1.73
C ALA A 109 -3.79 2.97 1.56
N VAL A 110 -2.85 2.59 0.69
CA VAL A 110 -2.41 1.20 0.48
C VAL A 110 -1.88 0.61 1.79
N PHE A 111 -1.08 1.38 2.53
CA PHE A 111 -0.58 0.95 3.83
C PHE A 111 -1.72 0.67 4.82
N PHE A 112 -2.71 1.55 4.96
CA PHE A 112 -3.82 1.30 5.88
C PHE A 112 -4.63 0.06 5.52
N LEU A 113 -4.86 -0.15 4.22
CA LEU A 113 -5.56 -1.35 3.73
C LEU A 113 -4.75 -2.62 4.03
N LEU A 114 -3.44 -2.59 3.75
CA LEU A 114 -2.56 -3.73 4.00
C LEU A 114 -2.38 -4.01 5.49
N HIS A 115 -2.24 -2.99 6.33
CA HIS A 115 -2.12 -3.16 7.78
C HIS A 115 -3.35 -3.87 8.37
N GLY A 116 -4.55 -3.50 7.91
CA GLY A 116 -5.80 -4.16 8.32
C GLY A 116 -5.87 -5.64 7.92
N ARG A 117 -5.40 -5.99 6.71
CA ARG A 117 -5.35 -7.39 6.25
C ARG A 117 -4.24 -8.17 6.92
N ASN A 118 -3.10 -7.54 7.12
CA ASN A 118 -1.95 -8.12 7.77
C ASN A 118 -2.28 -8.53 9.22
N ASN A 119 -2.87 -7.64 10.02
CA ASN A 119 -3.24 -7.99 11.40
C ASN A 119 -4.20 -9.20 11.45
N ARG A 120 -5.01 -9.41 10.41
CA ARG A 120 -5.82 -10.63 10.27
C ARG A 120 -4.97 -11.85 9.91
N ALA A 121 -4.00 -11.72 9.01
CA ALA A 121 -3.08 -12.78 8.63
C ALA A 121 -2.16 -13.21 9.79
N GLU A 122 -1.71 -12.29 10.63
CA GLU A 122 -0.94 -12.62 11.83
C GLU A 122 -1.79 -13.38 12.86
N ARG A 123 -3.05 -12.99 13.06
CA ARG A 123 -4.01 -13.76 13.86
C ARG A 123 -4.30 -15.13 13.26
N ALA A 124 -4.31 -15.25 11.93
CA ALA A 124 -4.47 -16.51 11.22
C ALA A 124 -3.33 -17.48 11.48
N GLU A 125 -2.10 -16.97 11.66
CA GLU A 125 -0.92 -17.79 11.94
C GLU A 125 -1.00 -18.47 13.32
N LEU A 126 -1.70 -17.84 14.28
CA LEU A 126 -1.95 -18.38 15.62
C LEU A 126 -3.04 -19.46 15.67
N MET A 127 -3.89 -19.56 14.64
CA MET A 127 -4.90 -20.62 14.56
C MET A 127 -4.27 -21.94 14.12
N THR A 128 -4.58 -23.02 14.83
CA THR A 128 -4.06 -24.36 14.51
C THR A 128 -4.72 -24.87 13.22
N THR A 129 -4.00 -25.65 12.42
CA THR A 129 -4.56 -26.36 11.26
C THR A 129 -5.72 -27.27 11.65
N GLN A 130 -5.68 -27.84 12.85
CA GLN A 130 -6.78 -28.61 13.43
C GLN A 130 -8.05 -27.78 13.65
N ASP A 131 -7.92 -26.53 14.12
CA ASP A 131 -9.06 -25.62 14.30
C ASP A 131 -9.69 -25.24 12.95
N LEU A 132 -8.86 -25.18 11.90
CA LEU A 132 -9.31 -24.96 10.51
C LEU A 132 -10.09 -26.16 9.97
N VAL A 133 -9.61 -27.39 10.20
CA VAL A 133 -10.31 -28.63 9.81
C VAL A 133 -11.63 -28.76 10.56
N ASN A 134 -11.65 -28.45 11.86
CA ASN A 134 -12.87 -28.44 12.67
C ASN A 134 -13.86 -27.37 12.18
N SER A 135 -13.38 -26.19 11.76
CA SER A 135 -14.23 -25.13 11.19
C SER A 135 -14.87 -25.52 9.84
N ILE A 136 -14.25 -26.42 9.07
CA ILE A 136 -14.81 -26.94 7.82
C ILE A 136 -15.81 -28.06 8.12
N LYS A 137 -15.50 -28.96 9.07
CA LYS A 137 -16.34 -30.12 9.43
C LYS A 137 -17.57 -29.75 10.25
N ASP A 138 -17.47 -28.78 11.15
CA ASP A 138 -18.56 -28.33 12.03
C ASP A 138 -18.87 -26.83 11.84
N PRO A 139 -19.65 -26.45 10.82
CA PRO A 139 -20.07 -25.06 10.62
C PRO A 139 -21.04 -24.52 11.68
N ASN A 140 -21.51 -25.38 12.61
CA ASN A 140 -22.54 -25.05 13.59
C ASN A 140 -22.01 -24.60 14.97
N ASP A 141 -20.71 -24.67 15.24
CA ASP A 141 -20.18 -24.42 16.59
C ASP A 141 -19.88 -22.93 16.89
N ALA A 142 -20.12 -22.04 15.92
CA ALA A 142 -20.10 -20.60 16.15
C ALA A 142 -21.47 -20.14 16.70
N ARG A 143 -21.63 -20.22 18.03
CA ARG A 143 -22.75 -19.71 18.85
C ARG A 143 -23.73 -18.76 18.12
N PRO A 144 -24.98 -19.18 17.83
CA PRO A 144 -26.00 -18.27 17.37
C PRO A 144 -26.63 -17.56 18.58
N ALA A 145 -26.26 -16.30 18.80
CA ALA A 145 -27.08 -15.42 19.65
C ALA A 145 -28.40 -15.12 18.91
N PHE A 146 -29.48 -15.37 19.61
CA PHE A 146 -30.89 -15.51 19.22
C PHE A 146 -31.58 -14.32 18.50
N PHE A 147 -30.85 -13.33 17.98
CA PHE A 147 -31.44 -12.15 17.32
C PHE A 147 -30.73 -11.80 16.00
N GLY A 148 -31.33 -12.12 14.85
CA GLY A 148 -30.90 -11.54 13.57
C GLY A 148 -31.13 -12.37 12.30
N SER A 149 -32.30 -12.97 12.09
CA SER A 149 -32.55 -13.85 10.93
C SER A 149 -32.50 -13.19 9.55
N LEU A 150 -32.43 -11.85 9.44
CA LEU A 150 -32.23 -11.16 8.15
C LEU A 150 -30.76 -10.84 7.81
N TRP A 151 -29.85 -10.88 8.79
CA TRP A 151 -28.41 -10.60 8.58
C TRP A 151 -27.53 -11.85 8.65
N CYS A 152 -28.12 -13.04 8.79
CA CYS A 152 -27.38 -14.30 8.92
C CYS A 152 -26.72 -14.75 7.61
N CYS A 153 -27.35 -14.57 6.44
CA CYS A 153 -26.76 -15.03 5.17
C CYS A 153 -25.49 -14.23 4.79
N SER A 154 -25.49 -12.91 5.07
CA SER A 154 -24.32 -12.05 4.84
C SER A 154 -23.17 -12.40 5.79
N ARG A 155 -23.47 -12.63 7.08
CA ARG A 155 -22.46 -13.02 8.07
C ARG A 155 -21.91 -14.42 7.84
N ALA A 156 -22.76 -15.39 7.48
CA ALA A 156 -22.32 -16.74 7.15
C ALA A 156 -21.46 -16.76 5.87
N ALA A 157 -21.87 -16.01 4.83
CA ALA A 157 -21.06 -15.87 3.61
C ALA A 157 -19.73 -15.17 3.89
N GLN A 158 -19.73 -14.13 4.73
CA GLN A 158 -18.51 -13.42 5.13
C GLN A 158 -17.59 -14.29 5.99
N GLN A 159 -18.14 -15.14 6.85
CA GLN A 159 -17.37 -16.08 7.66
C GLN A 159 -16.74 -17.17 6.79
N ARG A 160 -17.47 -17.72 5.81
CA ARG A 160 -16.93 -18.65 4.82
C ARG A 160 -15.84 -18.03 3.95
N ALA A 161 -16.01 -16.77 3.55
CA ALA A 161 -14.98 -16.04 2.82
C ALA A 161 -13.71 -15.86 3.67
N ASN A 162 -13.87 -15.50 4.94
CA ASN A 162 -12.76 -15.37 5.87
C ASN A 162 -12.05 -16.72 6.10
N THR A 163 -12.76 -17.82 6.36
CA THR A 163 -12.12 -19.14 6.55
C THR A 163 -11.36 -19.59 5.30
N ARG A 164 -11.91 -19.32 4.11
CA ARG A 164 -11.20 -19.58 2.85
C ARG A 164 -9.92 -18.77 2.71
N GLU A 165 -9.91 -17.48 3.07
CA GLU A 165 -8.70 -16.66 3.08
C GLU A 165 -7.65 -17.21 4.08
N LEU A 166 -8.08 -17.69 5.26
CA LEU A 166 -7.20 -18.31 6.26
C LEU A 166 -6.54 -19.59 5.71
N ILE A 167 -7.32 -20.46 5.08
CA ILE A 167 -6.84 -21.71 4.46
C ILE A 167 -5.79 -21.39 3.38
N GLN A 168 -6.08 -20.42 2.50
CA GLN A 168 -5.15 -20.01 1.46
C GLN A 168 -3.82 -19.52 2.03
N HIS A 169 -3.86 -18.69 3.07
CA HIS A 169 -2.66 -18.19 3.74
C HIS A 169 -1.82 -19.33 4.33
N ARG A 170 -2.47 -20.32 4.97
CA ARG A 170 -1.78 -21.48 5.57
C ARG A 170 -1.12 -22.38 4.51
N LEU A 171 -1.82 -22.64 3.41
CA LEU A 171 -1.27 -23.43 2.31
C LEU A 171 -0.06 -22.74 1.65
N LEU A 172 -0.13 -21.43 1.44
CA LEU A 172 0.98 -20.64 0.91
C LEU A 172 2.19 -20.65 1.87
N ARG A 173 1.95 -20.51 3.18
CA ARG A 173 2.99 -20.64 4.22
C ARG A 173 3.70 -21.98 4.11
N ARG A 174 2.94 -23.09 4.08
CA ARG A 174 3.53 -24.44 4.00
C ARG A 174 4.32 -24.65 2.70
N LEU A 175 3.79 -24.21 1.56
CA LEU A 175 4.50 -24.30 0.29
C LEU A 175 5.82 -23.53 0.34
N PHE A 176 5.83 -22.34 0.94
CA PHE A 176 7.02 -21.53 1.12
C PHE A 176 8.05 -22.23 2.03
N LEU A 177 7.63 -22.67 3.23
CA LEU A 177 8.52 -23.35 4.18
C LEU A 177 9.14 -24.62 3.57
N ARG A 178 8.33 -25.43 2.88
CA ARG A 178 8.79 -26.65 2.21
C ARG A 178 9.75 -26.37 1.05
N ARG A 179 9.50 -25.30 0.27
CA ARG A 179 10.34 -24.94 -0.87
C ARG A 179 11.71 -24.41 -0.44
N PHE A 180 11.78 -23.70 0.69
CA PHE A 180 13.00 -23.08 1.19
C PHE A 180 13.67 -23.83 2.35
N GLY A 181 13.09 -24.94 2.83
CA GLY A 181 13.64 -25.74 3.93
C GLY A 181 13.69 -24.99 5.26
N LEU A 182 12.73 -24.11 5.51
CA LEU A 182 12.69 -23.27 6.71
C LEU A 182 11.97 -23.99 7.87
N PRO A 183 12.37 -23.73 9.13
CA PRO A 183 11.75 -24.34 10.31
C PRO A 183 10.29 -23.92 10.45
N GLN A 184 9.46 -24.76 11.08
CA GLN A 184 8.03 -24.48 11.20
C GLN A 184 7.70 -23.33 12.15
N LEU A 185 8.62 -23.00 13.04
CA LEU A 185 8.57 -21.82 13.92
C LEU A 185 8.84 -20.49 13.17
N PHE A 186 9.18 -20.53 11.88
CA PHE A 186 9.43 -19.32 11.11
C PHE A 186 8.15 -18.46 11.00
N PRO A 187 8.22 -17.16 11.39
CA PRO A 187 7.07 -16.26 11.38
C PRO A 187 6.83 -15.74 9.95
N PHE A 188 6.10 -16.51 9.16
CA PHE A 188 5.87 -16.24 7.74
C PHE A 188 5.11 -14.94 7.52
N SER A 189 4.08 -14.68 8.33
CA SER A 189 3.29 -13.46 8.19
C SER A 189 4.17 -12.24 8.46
N LYS A 190 4.99 -12.27 9.52
CA LYS A 190 5.91 -11.18 9.85
C LYS A 190 6.94 -10.92 8.75
N TYR A 191 7.45 -11.97 8.11
CA TYR A 191 8.34 -11.83 6.95
C TYR A 191 7.63 -11.15 5.76
N LEU A 192 6.43 -11.62 5.39
CA LEU A 192 5.65 -11.01 4.31
C LEU A 192 5.34 -9.54 4.58
N ASN A 193 5.00 -9.22 5.82
CA ASN A 193 4.72 -7.84 6.24
C ASN A 193 5.92 -6.94 6.08
N GLN A 194 7.09 -7.44 6.48
CA GLN A 194 8.33 -6.72 6.35
C GLN A 194 8.72 -6.50 4.89
N ALA A 195 8.48 -7.50 4.03
CA ALA A 195 8.68 -7.39 2.59
C ALA A 195 7.70 -6.39 1.95
N GLN A 196 6.41 -6.46 2.29
CA GLN A 196 5.39 -5.52 1.83
C GLN A 196 5.68 -4.09 2.28
N ALA A 197 6.06 -3.89 3.54
CA ALA A 197 6.45 -2.59 4.06
C ALA A 197 7.63 -2.00 3.28
N ASN A 198 8.60 -2.83 2.91
CA ASN A 198 9.73 -2.40 2.10
C ASN A 198 9.30 -1.99 0.68
N GLN A 199 8.34 -2.71 0.07
CA GLN A 199 7.78 -2.34 -1.22
C GLN A 199 6.98 -1.04 -1.15
N ILE A 200 6.19 -0.82 -0.10
CA ILE A 200 5.48 0.46 0.13
C ILE A 200 6.49 1.61 0.31
N ALA A 201 7.64 1.35 0.96
CA ALA A 201 8.72 2.31 1.04
C ALA A 201 9.22 2.73 -0.34
N HIS A 202 9.50 1.76 -1.20
CA HIS A 202 9.92 2.02 -2.57
C HIS A 202 8.84 2.68 -3.44
N MET A 203 7.54 2.54 -3.11
CA MET A 203 6.48 3.27 -3.83
C MET A 203 6.47 4.78 -3.56
N ILE A 204 6.96 5.19 -2.39
CA ILE A 204 7.06 6.61 -2.01
C ILE A 204 8.35 7.23 -2.56
N GLU A 205 9.42 6.45 -2.62
CA GLU A 205 10.72 6.91 -3.10
C GLU A 205 10.74 6.97 -4.63
N VAL A 206 10.74 8.19 -5.19
CA VAL A 206 10.80 8.40 -6.63
C VAL A 206 12.26 8.40 -7.11
N ASP A 207 12.70 7.26 -7.65
CA ASP A 207 14.03 7.11 -8.23
C ASP A 207 14.20 7.90 -9.55
N ALA A 208 15.45 8.17 -9.93
CA ALA A 208 15.80 8.84 -11.20
C ALA A 208 15.19 8.13 -12.45
N SER A 209 15.06 6.81 -12.40
CA SER A 209 14.43 6.02 -13.47
C SER A 209 12.93 6.32 -13.61
N MET A 210 12.24 6.59 -12.50
CA MET A 210 10.81 6.94 -12.52
C MET A 210 10.60 8.30 -13.18
N TRP A 211 11.51 9.25 -12.97
CA TRP A 211 11.49 10.53 -13.69
C TRP A 211 11.65 10.35 -15.19
N ALA A 212 12.53 9.45 -15.63
CA ALA A 212 12.66 9.12 -17.04
C ALA A 212 11.36 8.52 -17.61
N VAL A 213 10.71 7.61 -16.87
CA VAL A 213 9.41 7.04 -17.27
C VAL A 213 8.31 8.10 -17.31
N LEU A 214 8.24 9.00 -16.33
CA LEU A 214 7.28 10.11 -16.31
C LEU A 214 7.47 11.04 -17.51
N LEU A 215 8.72 11.34 -17.88
CA LEU A 215 9.01 12.11 -19.09
C LEU A 215 8.55 11.36 -20.34
N VAL A 216 8.86 10.07 -20.47
CA VAL A 216 8.38 9.25 -21.61
C VAL A 216 6.86 9.29 -21.71
N VAL A 217 6.14 9.17 -20.58
CA VAL A 217 4.68 9.28 -20.54
C VAL A 217 4.21 10.67 -20.97
N ALA A 218 4.83 11.74 -20.47
CA ALA A 218 4.48 13.11 -20.86
C ALA A 218 4.67 13.34 -22.37
N TRP A 219 5.81 12.88 -22.92
CA TRP A 219 6.06 12.93 -24.36
C TRP A 219 5.07 12.09 -25.17
N ALA A 220 4.67 10.92 -24.66
CA ALA A 220 3.65 10.08 -25.30
C ALA A 220 2.28 10.77 -25.35
N VAL A 221 1.87 11.46 -24.27
CA VAL A 221 0.64 12.26 -24.24
C VAL A 221 0.70 13.41 -25.24
N LEU A 222 1.83 14.11 -25.32
CA LEU A 222 2.03 15.17 -26.33
C LEU A 222 2.01 14.62 -27.76
N GLY A 223 2.63 13.46 -28.01
CA GLY A 223 2.59 12.79 -29.30
C GLY A 223 1.17 12.36 -29.69
N LEU A 224 0.40 11.82 -28.74
CA LEU A 224 -1.01 11.47 -28.96
C LEU A 224 -1.86 12.71 -29.27
N LEU A 225 -1.63 13.82 -28.56
CA LEU A 225 -2.30 15.08 -28.82
C LEU A 225 -2.02 15.58 -30.25
N ALA A 226 -0.78 15.49 -30.72
CA ALA A 226 -0.41 15.86 -32.08
C ALA A 226 -1.11 14.99 -33.14
N ILE A 227 -1.28 13.68 -32.88
CA ILE A 227 -2.01 12.76 -33.76
C ILE A 227 -3.50 13.11 -33.81
N ILE A 228 -4.12 13.38 -32.65
CA ILE A 228 -5.53 13.77 -32.58
C ILE A 228 -5.75 15.09 -33.31
N GLN A 229 -4.84 16.06 -33.15
CA GLN A 229 -4.89 17.35 -33.86
C GLN A 229 -4.77 17.20 -35.38
N ALA A 230 -3.97 16.24 -35.86
CA ALA A 230 -3.85 15.95 -37.28
C ALA A 230 -5.14 15.36 -37.88
N TYR A 231 -5.97 14.67 -37.08
CA TYR A 231 -7.19 14.00 -37.54
C TYR A 231 -8.47 14.85 -37.32
N HIS A 232 -8.53 15.67 -36.25
CA HIS A 232 -9.67 16.54 -35.94
C HIS A 232 -9.26 18.02 -35.89
N THR A 233 -9.38 18.71 -37.03
CA THR A 233 -8.95 20.10 -37.18
C THR A 233 -9.92 21.13 -36.58
N GLU A 234 -11.20 20.78 -36.38
CA GLU A 234 -12.26 21.73 -35.99
C GLU A 234 -12.56 21.80 -34.48
N MET A 235 -11.92 20.99 -33.65
CA MET A 235 -12.19 20.99 -32.20
C MET A 235 -11.37 22.04 -31.44
N ASP A 236 -11.90 22.51 -30.30
CA ASP A 236 -11.20 23.42 -29.38
C ASP A 236 -10.01 22.70 -28.69
N ASP A 237 -8.94 23.44 -28.41
CA ASP A 237 -7.69 22.87 -27.90
C ASP A 237 -7.85 22.26 -26.50
N SER A 238 -8.77 22.79 -25.71
CA SER A 238 -9.14 22.25 -24.40
C SER A 238 -9.73 20.83 -24.50
N HIS A 239 -10.59 20.61 -25.50
CA HIS A 239 -11.28 19.33 -25.70
C HIS A 239 -10.32 18.26 -26.22
N LYS A 240 -9.40 18.62 -27.12
CA LYS A 240 -8.36 17.70 -27.62
C LYS A 240 -7.46 17.17 -26.50
N LEU A 241 -7.10 18.04 -25.55
CA LEU A 241 -6.26 17.66 -24.40
C LEU A 241 -7.00 16.70 -23.46
N VAL A 242 -8.28 16.98 -23.18
CA VAL A 242 -9.11 16.08 -22.37
C VAL A 242 -9.28 14.72 -23.04
N GLU A 243 -9.49 14.68 -24.36
CA GLU A 243 -9.60 13.43 -25.12
C GLU A 243 -8.29 12.63 -25.09
N ALA A 244 -7.14 13.28 -25.31
CA ALA A 244 -5.84 12.62 -25.23
C ALA A 244 -5.58 12.02 -23.83
N LEU A 245 -5.90 12.77 -22.77
CA LEU A 245 -5.80 12.28 -21.39
C LEU A 245 -6.78 11.14 -21.11
N ALA A 246 -8.01 11.19 -21.63
CA ALA A 246 -8.99 10.14 -21.46
C ALA A 246 -8.53 8.83 -22.12
N VAL A 247 -8.04 8.89 -23.36
CA VAL A 247 -7.47 7.73 -24.06
C VAL A 247 -6.31 7.14 -23.27
N PHE A 248 -5.39 7.98 -22.79
CA PHE A 248 -4.27 7.53 -21.97
C PHE A 248 -4.73 6.87 -20.65
N ALA A 249 -5.73 7.45 -19.99
CA ALA A 249 -6.31 6.91 -18.76
C ALA A 249 -6.96 5.53 -18.98
N TRP A 250 -7.70 5.36 -20.08
CA TRP A 250 -8.29 4.07 -20.45
C TRP A 250 -7.23 3.01 -20.74
N LEU A 251 -6.16 3.37 -21.46
CA LEU A 251 -5.03 2.46 -21.72
C LEU A 251 -4.37 2.02 -20.41
N LEU A 252 -4.12 2.97 -19.51
CA LEU A 252 -3.52 2.69 -18.21
C LEU A 252 -4.44 1.82 -17.34
N LEU A 253 -5.76 2.06 -17.36
CA LEU A 253 -6.74 1.24 -16.66
C LEU A 253 -6.74 -0.20 -17.18
N LEU A 254 -6.76 -0.39 -18.50
CA LEU A 254 -6.70 -1.71 -19.12
C LEU A 254 -5.41 -2.44 -18.74
N LEU A 255 -4.27 -1.74 -18.74
CA LEU A 255 -3.00 -2.28 -18.30
C LEU A 255 -3.06 -2.73 -16.83
N GLN A 256 -3.63 -1.92 -15.93
CA GLN A 256 -3.78 -2.29 -14.53
C GLN A 256 -4.70 -3.49 -14.32
N VAL A 257 -5.81 -3.57 -15.07
CA VAL A 257 -6.69 -4.74 -15.05
C VAL A 257 -5.96 -5.99 -15.54
N ALA A 258 -5.17 -5.88 -16.62
CA ALA A 258 -4.38 -6.99 -17.13
C ALA A 258 -3.35 -7.49 -16.11
N VAL A 259 -2.60 -6.58 -15.47
CA VAL A 259 -1.65 -6.92 -14.39
C VAL A 259 -2.37 -7.56 -13.20
N PHE A 260 -3.52 -7.04 -12.81
CA PHE A 260 -4.32 -7.62 -11.73
C PHE A 260 -4.77 -9.05 -12.06
N LEU A 261 -5.27 -9.30 -13.28
CA LEU A 261 -5.66 -10.63 -13.73
C LEU A 261 -4.45 -11.59 -13.79
N TYR A 262 -3.31 -11.10 -14.25
CA TYR A 262 -2.06 -11.86 -14.28
C TYR A 262 -1.62 -12.28 -12.86
N LEU A 263 -1.54 -11.33 -11.92
CA LEU A 263 -1.18 -11.62 -10.53
C LEU A 263 -2.18 -12.58 -9.88
N ARG A 264 -3.48 -12.42 -10.14
CA ARG A 264 -4.52 -13.32 -9.67
C ARG A 264 -4.35 -14.74 -10.23
N SER A 265 -3.98 -14.86 -11.50
CA SER A 265 -3.67 -16.15 -12.13
C SER A 265 -2.45 -16.82 -11.47
N CYS A 266 -1.37 -16.08 -11.23
CA CYS A 266 -0.18 -16.60 -10.55
C CYS A 266 -0.49 -17.10 -9.13
N VAL A 267 -1.27 -16.34 -8.35
CA VAL A 267 -1.69 -16.77 -7.00
C VAL A 267 -2.56 -18.03 -7.09
N HIS A 268 -3.45 -18.13 -8.07
CA HIS A 268 -4.28 -19.31 -8.26
C HIS A 268 -3.44 -20.55 -8.59
N GLN A 269 -2.45 -20.42 -9.47
CA GLN A 269 -1.52 -21.50 -9.80
C GLN A 269 -0.67 -21.94 -8.59
N LEU A 270 -0.20 -20.98 -7.79
CA LEU A 270 0.50 -21.26 -6.52
C LEU A 270 -0.38 -22.03 -5.54
N LEU A 271 -1.66 -21.66 -5.40
CA LEU A 271 -2.60 -22.35 -4.54
C LEU A 271 -2.90 -23.78 -5.02
N GLN A 272 -3.06 -23.97 -6.34
CA GLN A 272 -3.22 -25.31 -6.91
C GLN A 272 -2.00 -26.20 -6.62
N ALA A 273 -0.78 -25.65 -6.75
CA ALA A 273 0.45 -26.36 -6.40
C ALA A 273 0.55 -26.67 -4.89
N ALA A 274 -0.11 -25.89 -4.03
CA ALA A 274 -0.20 -26.12 -2.59
C ALA A 274 -1.29 -27.12 -2.18
N ALA A 275 -1.88 -27.87 -3.13
CA ALA A 275 -2.98 -28.82 -2.93
C ALA A 275 -4.33 -28.18 -2.54
N PHE A 276 -4.57 -26.91 -2.90
CA PHE A 276 -5.89 -26.29 -2.77
C PHE A 276 -6.85 -26.87 -3.82
N SER A 277 -7.94 -27.52 -3.37
CA SER A 277 -9.06 -27.92 -4.22
C SER A 277 -10.28 -27.03 -3.97
N ASN A 278 -11.13 -26.88 -4.99
CA ASN A 278 -12.41 -26.16 -4.86
C ASN A 278 -13.50 -27.01 -4.17
N ASP A 279 -13.29 -28.32 -4.09
CA ASP A 279 -14.18 -29.27 -3.44
C ASP A 279 -13.83 -29.38 -1.95
N GLU A 280 -14.81 -29.18 -1.08
CA GLU A 280 -14.60 -29.03 0.37
C GLU A 280 -14.15 -30.34 1.02
N ASP A 281 -14.61 -31.49 0.51
CA ASP A 281 -14.28 -32.81 1.06
C ASP A 281 -12.83 -33.19 0.74
N THR A 282 -12.40 -33.01 -0.51
CA THR A 282 -11.00 -33.21 -0.90
C THR A 282 -10.06 -32.21 -0.22
N LEU A 283 -10.52 -30.97 0.00
CA LEU A 283 -9.74 -29.96 0.71
C LEU A 283 -9.58 -30.33 2.18
N ALA A 284 -10.64 -30.80 2.84
CA ALA A 284 -10.60 -31.23 4.24
C ALA A 284 -9.72 -32.47 4.43
N ALA A 285 -9.77 -33.43 3.49
CA ALA A 285 -8.89 -34.60 3.48
C ALA A 285 -7.42 -34.17 3.35
N ASN A 286 -7.11 -33.33 2.36
CA ASN A 286 -5.77 -32.79 2.17
C ASN A 286 -5.31 -32.05 3.44
N LEU A 287 -6.11 -31.12 3.97
CA LEU A 287 -5.76 -30.38 5.19
C LEU A 287 -5.53 -31.29 6.41
N SER A 288 -6.28 -32.39 6.55
CA SER A 288 -6.07 -33.34 7.65
C SER A 288 -4.75 -34.10 7.53
N THR A 289 -4.36 -34.50 6.32
CA THR A 289 -3.03 -35.12 6.08
C THR A 289 -1.92 -34.13 6.40
N ILE A 290 -2.11 -32.86 6.02
CA ILE A 290 -1.17 -31.77 6.27
C ILE A 290 -1.03 -31.49 7.76
N ALA A 291 -2.13 -31.47 8.50
CA ALA A 291 -2.13 -31.24 9.94
C ALA A 291 -1.30 -32.31 10.67
N ASN A 292 -1.47 -33.58 10.30
CA ASN A 292 -0.70 -34.68 10.87
C ASN A 292 0.80 -34.54 10.60
N GLU A 293 1.19 -34.26 9.35
CA GLU A 293 2.60 -34.01 9.00
C GLU A 293 3.20 -32.83 9.77
N GLU A 294 2.46 -31.71 9.91
CA GLU A 294 2.90 -30.56 10.69
C GLU A 294 3.12 -30.94 12.17
N THR A 295 2.23 -31.73 12.78
CA THR A 295 2.39 -32.16 14.18
C THR A 295 3.61 -33.06 14.39
N GLU A 296 3.89 -33.98 13.47
CA GLU A 296 5.07 -34.85 13.55
C GLU A 296 6.37 -34.04 13.41
N THR A 297 6.41 -33.10 12.47
CA THR A 297 7.57 -32.22 12.30
C THR A 297 7.80 -31.28 13.48
N TRP A 298 6.74 -30.78 14.13
CA TRP A 298 6.86 -30.01 15.37
C TRP A 298 7.50 -30.82 16.49
N GLN A 299 7.03 -32.05 16.69
CA GLN A 299 7.57 -32.94 17.71
C GLN A 299 9.05 -33.25 17.46
N ASN A 300 9.44 -33.45 16.20
CA ASN A 300 10.83 -33.69 15.83
C ASN A 300 11.71 -32.45 16.03
N GLU A 301 11.25 -31.25 15.62
CA GLU A 301 12.01 -29.99 15.84
C GLU A 301 12.18 -29.67 17.34
N GLU A 302 11.17 -29.93 18.17
CA GLU A 302 11.26 -29.76 19.63
C GLU A 302 12.22 -30.77 20.26
N ALA A 303 12.18 -32.03 19.82
CA ALA A 303 13.08 -33.08 20.28
C ALA A 303 14.54 -32.77 19.91
N ASP A 304 14.81 -32.32 18.68
CA ASP A 304 16.15 -31.93 18.24
C ASP A 304 16.69 -30.74 19.03
N ARG A 305 15.86 -29.71 19.29
CA ARG A 305 16.24 -28.60 20.17
C ARG A 305 16.51 -29.02 21.61
N ALA A 306 15.72 -29.96 22.13
CA ALA A 306 15.93 -30.52 23.48
C ALA A 306 17.26 -31.29 23.56
N LEU A 307 17.63 -32.02 22.50
CA LEU A 307 18.90 -32.72 22.41
C LEU A 307 20.08 -31.76 22.26
N GLU A 308 19.96 -30.70 21.46
CA GLU A 308 20.98 -29.65 21.34
C GLU A 308 21.22 -28.91 22.67
N THR A 309 20.15 -28.60 23.41
CA THR A 309 20.27 -27.97 24.74
C THR A 309 20.86 -28.91 25.79
N MET A 310 20.55 -30.22 25.74
CA MET A 310 21.22 -31.23 26.58
C MET A 310 22.70 -31.42 26.23
N GLY A 311 23.05 -31.37 24.94
CA GLY A 311 24.44 -31.49 24.48
C GLY A 311 25.31 -30.26 24.76
N THR A 312 24.71 -29.08 24.88
CA THR A 312 25.39 -27.81 25.16
C THR A 312 25.36 -27.42 26.65
N SER A 313 24.49 -28.03 27.44
CA SER A 313 24.53 -27.91 28.90
C SER A 313 25.75 -28.67 29.42
N PRO A 314 26.74 -28.01 30.06
CA PRO A 314 27.88 -28.71 30.62
C PRO A 314 27.34 -29.64 31.70
N ALA A 315 27.40 -30.94 31.44
CA ALA A 315 27.21 -31.95 32.46
C ALA A 315 28.17 -31.64 33.61
N SER A 316 27.63 -31.04 34.65
CA SER A 316 28.25 -30.79 35.94
C SER A 316 28.47 -32.12 36.65
N SER A 317 29.34 -32.98 36.11
CA SER A 317 29.81 -34.18 36.80
C SER A 317 30.86 -34.95 35.97
N SER A 318 32.09 -34.44 35.91
CA SER A 318 33.25 -35.34 36.09
C SER A 318 33.74 -35.15 37.53
N ARG A 319 32.99 -35.76 38.45
CA ARG A 319 33.45 -36.14 39.78
C ARG A 319 34.69 -37.03 39.58
N ARG A 320 35.91 -36.48 39.75
CA ARG A 320 37.11 -37.31 39.95
C ARG A 320 37.20 -37.61 41.45
N PRO A 321 37.15 -38.87 41.89
CA PRO A 321 37.69 -39.26 43.19
C PRO A 321 39.18 -39.55 42.99
N HIS A 322 40.06 -38.75 43.61
CA HIS A 322 41.35 -39.19 44.14
C HIS A 322 41.81 -38.17 45.18
#